data_AF-R0ESY2-F1
#
_entry.id   AF-R0ESY2-F1
#
_cell.length_a   1.000
_cell.length_b   1.000
_cell.length_c   1.000
_cell.angle_alpha   90.00
_cell.angle_beta   90.00
_cell.angle_gamma   90.00
#
_symmetry.space_group_name_H-M   'P 1'
#
loop_
_entity.id
_entity.type
_entity.pdbx_description
1 polymer ?
#
loop_
_entity_poly.entity_id
_entity_poly.type
_entity_poly.pdbx_seq_one_letter_code
_entity_poly.pdbx_strand_id
1 'polypeptide(L)'
;RVAKEHGLILVDTKYEFGRSSDGSILLIDEIHTPDSSRYWLASSYEKRFQKGLEPENVDKEFLRLWFKENCNPYEDEILPAAPAELVTELAWRYVF
;
A
#
# COMPACT_ATOMS: atom_id res chain seq x y z
N ARG A 1 17.55 -2.48 -0.62
CA ARG A 1 18.23 -3.61 -1.28
C ARG A 1 17.37 -4.86 -1.20
N VAL A 2 16.96 -5.27 0.01
CA VAL A 2 16.07 -6.43 0.26
C VAL A 2 14.84 -6.50 -0.67
N ALA A 3 14.01 -5.45 -0.73
CA ALA A 3 12.82 -5.45 -1.60
C ALA A 3 13.17 -5.75 -3.08
N LYS A 4 14.19 -5.04 -3.60
CA LYS A 4 14.66 -5.21 -4.99
C LYS A 4 15.18 -6.62 -5.25
N GLU A 5 15.88 -7.21 -4.28
CA GLU A 5 16.39 -8.60 -4.37
C GLU A 5 15.25 -9.63 -4.46
N HIS A 6 14.07 -9.28 -3.94
CA HIS A 6 12.86 -10.11 -3.99
C HIS A 6 11.87 -9.67 -5.07
N GLY A 7 12.33 -8.89 -6.06
CA GLY A 7 11.48 -8.50 -7.20
C GLY A 7 10.47 -7.39 -6.90
N LEU A 8 10.64 -6.65 -5.80
CA LEU A 8 9.78 -5.54 -5.40
C LEU A 8 10.50 -4.18 -5.49
N ILE A 9 9.76 -3.15 -5.83
CA ILE A 9 10.19 -1.74 -5.74
C ILE A 9 9.47 -1.13 -4.53
N LEU A 10 10.22 -0.79 -3.48
CA LEU A 10 9.72 0.05 -2.39
C LEU A 10 9.76 1.51 -2.85
N VAL A 11 8.59 2.06 -3.14
CA VAL A 11 8.45 3.41 -3.72
C VAL A 11 8.54 4.47 -2.64
N ASP A 12 7.74 4.31 -1.60
CA ASP A 12 7.70 5.16 -0.42
C ASP A 12 7.22 4.35 0.80
N THR A 13 7.49 4.90 1.99
CA THR A 13 7.02 4.34 3.26
C THR A 13 6.90 5.43 4.31
N LYS A 14 5.94 5.27 5.22
CA LYS A 14 5.66 6.18 6.33
C LYS A 14 6.21 5.59 7.63
N TYR A 15 7.14 6.30 8.26
CA TYR A 15 7.64 5.96 9.60
C TYR A 15 7.01 6.84 10.67
N GLU A 16 6.83 6.27 11.86
CA GLU A 16 6.49 7.00 13.06
C GLU A 16 7.62 6.87 14.09
N PHE A 17 7.92 7.97 14.77
CA PHE A 17 9.01 8.01 15.76
C PHE A 17 8.52 8.55 17.08
N GLY A 18 8.82 7.82 18.15
CA GLY A 18 8.64 8.25 19.54
C GLY A 18 9.92 8.83 20.12
N ARG A 19 9.80 9.59 21.22
CA ARG A 19 10.94 10.05 22.02
C ARG A 19 10.86 9.46 23.42
N SER A 20 11.87 8.70 23.81
CA SER A 20 11.99 8.10 25.13
C SER A 20 12.33 9.16 26.20
N SER A 21 12.19 8.80 27.48
CA SER A 21 12.49 9.65 28.63
C SER A 21 13.96 10.05 28.73
N ASP A 22 14.88 9.22 28.24
CA ASP A 22 16.31 9.51 28.13
C ASP A 22 16.67 10.34 26.88
N GLY A 23 15.66 10.73 26.09
CA GLY A 23 15.82 11.53 24.88
C GLY A 23 16.14 10.73 23.62
N SER A 24 16.27 9.40 23.70
CA SER A 24 16.46 8.55 22.51
C SER A 24 15.24 8.57 21.58
N ILE A 25 15.49 8.48 20.27
CA ILE A 25 14.45 8.36 19.25
C ILE A 25 14.16 6.88 19.01
N LEU A 26 12.90 6.49 19.18
CA LEU A 26 12.43 5.14 18.99
C LEU A 26 11.65 5.07 17.69
N LEU A 27 12.01 4.12 16.82
CA LEU A 27 11.12 3.72 15.73
C LEU A 27 9.95 2.95 16.33
N ILE A 28 8.75 3.42 16.06
CA ILE A 28 7.50 2.84 16.56
C ILE A 28 6.60 2.48 15.37
N ASP A 29 5.37 2.05 15.66
CA ASP A 29 4.38 1.62 14.66
C ASP A 29 4.88 0.45 13.79
N GLU A 30 4.15 0.11 12.74
CA GLU A 30 4.55 -0.85 11.72
C GLU A 30 5.60 -0.31 10.75
N ILE A 31 6.41 -1.21 10.19
CA ILE A 31 7.52 -0.88 9.30
C ILE A 31 7.46 -1.78 8.07
N HIS A 32 7.51 -1.19 6.88
CA HIS A 32 7.64 -1.92 5.61
C HIS A 32 6.50 -2.91 5.34
N THR A 33 5.33 -2.63 5.90
CA THR A 33 4.09 -3.35 5.61
C THR A 33 3.42 -2.76 4.35
N PRO A 34 2.55 -3.52 3.67
CA PRO A 34 1.70 -3.00 2.59
C PRO A 34 0.75 -1.85 3.01
N ASP A 35 0.51 -1.68 4.31
CA ASP A 35 -0.29 -0.59 4.87
C ASP A 35 0.51 0.72 4.92
N SER A 36 1.74 0.63 5.41
CA SER A 36 2.65 1.75 5.64
C SER A 36 3.49 2.13 4.41
N SER A 37 3.50 1.28 3.38
CA SER A 37 4.44 1.36 2.26
C SER A 37 3.80 1.02 0.93
N ARG A 38 4.27 1.67 -0.14
CA ARG A 38 3.89 1.32 -1.52
C ARG A 38 4.93 0.38 -2.13
N TYR A 39 4.46 -0.78 -2.57
CA TYR A 39 5.29 -1.81 -3.20
C TYR A 39 4.80 -2.10 -4.62
N TRP A 40 5.70 -1.95 -5.60
CA TRP A 40 5.42 -2.34 -6.98
C TRP A 40 6.16 -3.61 -7.39
N LEU A 41 5.59 -4.39 -8.31
CA LEU A 41 6.27 -5.53 -8.92
C LEU A 41 7.32 -5.06 -9.93
N ALA A 42 8.60 -5.32 -9.64
CA ALA A 42 9.71 -4.84 -10.44
C ALA A 42 9.70 -5.40 -11.88
N SER A 43 9.20 -6.63 -12.06
CA SER A 43 9.14 -7.32 -13.35
C SER A 43 8.15 -6.68 -14.33
N SER A 44 7.11 -6.01 -13.85
CA SER A 44 6.07 -5.41 -14.70
C SER A 44 6.21 -3.90 -14.84
N TYR A 45 6.89 -3.23 -13.91
CA TYR A 45 6.99 -1.77 -13.83
C TYR A 45 7.35 -1.10 -15.17
N GLU A 46 8.49 -1.44 -15.78
CA GLU A 46 9.00 -0.77 -16.98
C GLU A 46 7.99 -0.83 -18.14
N LYS A 47 7.41 -2.01 -18.39
CA LYS A 47 6.43 -2.23 -19.46
C LYS A 47 5.14 -1.45 -19.22
N ARG A 48 4.69 -1.34 -17.97
CA ARG A 48 3.46 -0.63 -17.61
C ARG A 48 3.67 0.88 -17.70
N PHE A 49 4.81 1.36 -17.21
CA PHE A 49 5.21 2.77 -17.30
C PHE A 49 5.28 3.25 -18.75
N GLN A 50 5.94 2.49 -19.64
CA GLN A 50 6.01 2.82 -21.07
C GLN A 50 4.63 2.88 -21.76
N LYS A 51 3.62 2.22 -21.20
CA LYS A 51 2.24 2.21 -21.69
C LYS A 51 1.34 3.24 -21.00
N GLY A 52 1.86 4.01 -20.05
CA GLY A 52 1.06 4.93 -19.23
C GLY A 52 0.03 4.22 -18.34
N LEU A 53 0.29 2.96 -17.98
CA LEU A 53 -0.57 2.16 -17.11
C LEU A 53 -0.08 2.25 -15.66
N GLU A 54 -1.02 2.24 -14.72
CA GLU A 54 -0.73 2.16 -13.28
C GLU A 54 0.19 0.97 -12.97
N PRO A 55 1.22 1.11 -12.12
CA PRO A 55 2.07 0.00 -11.72
C PRO A 55 1.27 -1.11 -11.03
N GLU A 56 1.71 -2.35 -11.24
CA GLU A 56 1.17 -3.47 -10.49
C GLU A 56 1.74 -3.44 -9.07
N ASN A 57 0.87 -3.53 -8.07
CA ASN A 57 1.20 -3.25 -6.69
C ASN A 57 0.71 -4.34 -5.72
N VAL A 58 1.38 -4.38 -4.57
CA VAL A 58 1.11 -5.31 -3.47
C VAL A 58 0.70 -4.48 -2.24
N ASP A 59 -0.22 -3.54 -2.44
CA ASP A 59 -0.66 -2.59 -1.40
C ASP A 59 -2.17 -2.26 -1.53
N LYS A 60 -2.64 -1.31 -0.73
CA LYS A 60 -4.06 -0.92 -0.64
C LYS A 60 -4.55 -0.05 -1.80
N GLU A 61 -3.73 0.29 -2.79
CA GLU A 61 -4.09 1.36 -3.73
C GLU A 61 -5.33 1.01 -4.56
N PHE A 62 -5.48 -0.25 -4.97
CA PHE A 62 -6.69 -0.67 -5.72
C PHE A 62 -7.98 -0.56 -4.87
N LEU A 63 -7.90 -0.85 -3.56
CA LEU A 63 -9.01 -0.66 -2.62
C LEU A 63 -9.37 0.82 -2.51
N ARG A 64 -8.37 1.70 -2.40
CA ARG A 64 -8.57 3.16 -2.32
C ARG A 64 -9.22 3.70 -3.59
N LEU A 65 -8.76 3.26 -4.76
CA LEU A 65 -9.34 3.65 -6.04
C LEU A 65 -10.79 3.21 -6.15
N TRP A 66 -11.11 1.98 -5.73
CA TRP A 66 -12.49 1.50 -5.70
C TRP A 66 -13.39 2.39 -4.82
N PHE A 67 -12.98 2.71 -3.59
CA PHE A 67 -13.77 3.58 -2.73
C PHE A 67 -13.90 5.00 -3.30
N LYS A 68 -12.84 5.56 -3.87
CA LYS A 68 -12.87 6.89 -4.53
C LYS A 68 -13.86 6.94 -5.70
N GLU A 69 -14.06 5.84 -6.42
CA GLU A 69 -14.99 5.75 -7.54
C GLU A 69 -16.44 5.49 -7.10
N ASN A 70 -16.65 4.94 -5.90
CA ASN A 70 -17.96 4.46 -5.45
C ASN A 70 -18.56 5.25 -4.28
N CYS A 71 -17.79 6.12 -3.60
CA CYS A 71 -18.27 7.00 -2.54
C CYS A 71 -17.30 8.16 -2.28
N ASN A 72 -17.72 9.15 -1.49
CA ASN A 72 -16.83 10.12 -0.87
C ASN A 72 -16.64 9.77 0.62
N PRO A 73 -15.53 9.09 1.01
CA PRO A 73 -15.32 8.65 2.38
C PRO A 73 -15.13 9.79 3.39
N TYR A 74 -15.00 11.04 2.91
CA TYR A 74 -14.86 12.23 3.76
C TYR A 74 -16.19 12.96 3.99
N GLU A 75 -17.24 12.64 3.23
CA GLU A 75 -18.52 13.37 3.27
C GLU A 75 -19.73 12.44 3.47
N ASP A 76 -19.68 11.21 2.95
CA ASP A 76 -20.81 10.29 3.00
C ASP A 76 -20.99 9.69 4.40
N GLU A 77 -22.21 9.75 4.95
CA GLU A 77 -22.54 9.15 6.26
C GLU A 77 -22.52 7.62 6.23
N ILE A 78 -22.85 7.01 5.07
CA ILE A 78 -22.92 5.56 4.89
C ILE A 78 -22.04 5.19 3.72
N LEU A 79 -20.99 4.42 4.00
CA LEU A 79 -20.09 3.89 2.98
C LEU A 79 -20.60 2.56 2.43
N PRO A 80 -20.42 2.29 1.13
CA PRO A 80 -20.75 0.99 0.56
C PRO A 80 -19.86 -0.10 1.17
N ALA A 81 -20.41 -1.30 1.33
CA ALA A 81 -19.60 -2.47 1.67
C ALA A 81 -18.66 -2.80 0.51
N ALA A 82 -17.39 -3.09 0.82
CA ALA A 82 -16.45 -3.58 -0.18
C ALA A 82 -16.94 -4.92 -0.77
N PRO A 83 -16.90 -5.10 -2.10
CA PRO A 83 -17.22 -6.38 -2.74
C PRO A 83 -16.37 -7.52 -2.18
N ALA A 84 -16.94 -8.72 -2.07
CA ALA A 84 -16.25 -9.88 -1.51
C ALA A 84 -14.98 -10.24 -2.31
N GLU A 85 -15.02 -10.03 -3.62
CA GLU A 85 -13.88 -10.22 -4.53
C GLU A 85 -12.76 -9.23 -4.22
N LEU A 86 -13.10 -7.97 -3.93
CA LEU A 86 -12.14 -6.92 -3.58
C LEU A 86 -11.46 -7.23 -2.24
N VAL A 87 -12.22 -7.73 -1.26
CA VAL A 87 -11.70 -8.16 0.04
C VAL A 87 -10.78 -9.38 -0.11
N THR A 88 -11.18 -10.35 -0.94
CA THR A 88 -10.38 -11.56 -1.21
C THR A 88 -9.07 -11.22 -1.92
N GLU A 89 -9.13 -10.32 -2.91
CA GLU A 89 -7.95 -9.83 -3.62
C GLU A 89 -7.00 -9.10 -2.67
N LEU A 90 -7.52 -8.28 -1.75
CA LEU A 90 -6.71 -7.61 -0.74
C LEU A 90 -5.97 -8.62 0.13
N ALA A 91 -6.70 -9.60 0.67
CA ALA A 91 -6.11 -10.65 1.51
C ALA A 91 -5.04 -11.43 0.73
N TRP A 92 -5.30 -11.78 -0.53
CA TRP A 92 -4.34 -12.49 -1.36
C TRP A 92 -3.06 -11.68 -1.60
N ARG A 93 -3.17 -10.39 -1.93
CA ARG A 93 -2.01 -9.51 -2.13
C ARG A 93 -1.16 -9.36 -0.87
N TYR A 94 -1.71 -9.54 0.33
CA TYR A 94 -0.95 -9.46 1.58
C TYR A 94 -0.20 -10.75 1.92
N VAL A 95 -0.64 -11.88 1.37
CA VAL A 95 -0.05 -13.21 1.60
C VAL A 95 1.00 -13.55 0.54
N PHE A 96 0.83 -13.04 -0.68
CA PHE A 96 1.70 -13.29 -1.83
C PHE A 96 3.00 -12.48 -1.75
#